data_AF-A0A380X690-F1
#
_entry.id   AF-A0A380X690-F1
#
_cell.length_a   1.000
_cell.length_b   1.000
_cell.length_c   1.000
_cell.angle_alpha   90.00
_cell.angle_beta   90.00
_cell.angle_gamma   90.00
#
_symmetry.space_group_name_H-M   'P 1'
#
loop_
_entity.id
_entity.type
_entity.pdbx_description
1 polymer ?
#
loop_
_entity_poly.entity_id
_entity_poly.type
_entity_poly.pdbx_seq_one_letter_code
_entity_poly.pdbx_strand_id
1 'polypeptide(L)'
;MTGFDVADEGEDANANCLVYGAVVMDCFSWKGGDVISSADRTADEAIKFAADEIIFDSIGVGAGVKAHYNRTLQQGKLQAIGFNASGAVEYPEREYSLGKKK
;
A
#
# COMPACT_ATOMS: atom_id res chain seq x y z
N MET A 1 2.73 -5.35 -8.10
CA MET A 1 2.11 -4.73 -6.92
C MET A 1 2.16 -3.22 -7.03
N THR A 2 1.26 -2.53 -6.33
CA THR A 2 1.31 -1.09 -6.11
C THR A 2 1.48 -0.82 -4.61
N GLY A 3 2.57 -0.18 -4.20
CA GLY A 3 2.72 0.37 -2.85
C GLY A 3 2.03 1.72 -2.76
N PHE A 4 1.34 2.02 -1.66
CA PHE A 4 0.60 3.26 -1.44
C PHE A 4 0.85 3.83 -0.04
N ASP A 5 1.49 5.00 0.02
CA ASP A 5 1.61 5.79 1.24
C ASP A 5 0.50 6.86 1.28
N VAL A 6 -0.27 6.85 2.35
CA VAL A 6 -1.55 7.58 2.44
C VAL A 6 -1.32 8.88 3.20
N ALA A 7 -1.64 10.00 2.57
CA ALA A 7 -1.75 11.30 3.20
C ALA A 7 -3.22 11.76 3.21
N ASP A 8 -3.55 12.67 4.13
CA ASP A 8 -4.85 13.34 4.17
C ASP A 8 -4.84 14.67 3.40
N GLU A 9 -5.81 15.55 3.67
CA GLU A 9 -5.94 16.86 3.03
C GLU A 9 -4.87 17.88 3.49
N GLY A 10 -3.90 17.46 4.32
CA GLY A 10 -2.81 18.29 4.80
C GLY A 10 -1.76 18.65 3.75
N GLU A 11 -0.58 19.08 4.23
CA GLU A 11 0.52 19.51 3.36
C GLU A 11 1.30 18.34 2.73
N ASP A 12 1.15 17.15 3.30
CA ASP A 12 1.86 15.95 2.88
C ASP A 12 1.30 15.39 1.58
N ALA A 13 2.17 14.77 0.80
CA ALA A 13 1.80 14.16 -0.46
C ALA A 13 1.47 12.68 -0.25
N ASN A 14 0.42 12.22 -0.91
CA ASN A 14 0.20 10.81 -1.17
C ASN A 14 1.26 10.29 -2.16
N ALA A 15 1.58 8.99 -2.13
CA ALA A 15 2.55 8.41 -3.06
C ALA A 15 2.21 6.98 -3.47
N ASN A 16 2.42 6.66 -4.76
CA ASN A 16 2.38 5.30 -5.28
C ASN A 16 3.75 4.86 -5.78
N CYS A 17 4.04 3.57 -5.60
CA CYS A 17 5.20 2.87 -6.15
C CYS A 17 4.73 1.63 -6.92
N LEU A 18 4.94 1.60 -8.23
CA LEU A 18 4.55 0.50 -9.11
C LEU A 18 5.72 -0.47 -9.26
N VAL A 19 5.51 -1.74 -8.92
CA VAL A 19 6.58 -2.75 -8.88
C VAL A 19 6.18 -4.01 -9.63
N TYR A 20 7.06 -4.48 -10.52
CA TYR A 20 6.97 -5.78 -11.17
C TYR A 20 8.13 -6.68 -10.73
N GLY A 21 7.83 -7.67 -9.88
CA GLY A 21 8.86 -8.53 -9.30
C GLY A 21 9.89 -7.73 -8.49
N ALA A 22 11.14 -7.73 -8.95
CA ALA A 22 12.24 -7.01 -8.31
C ALA A 22 12.52 -5.62 -8.93
N VAL A 23 11.67 -5.15 -9.85
CA VAL A 23 11.89 -3.91 -10.61
C VAL A 23 10.82 -2.89 -10.25
N VAL A 24 11.26 -1.72 -9.78
CA VAL A 24 10.40 -0.54 -9.66
C VAL A 24 10.17 0.01 -11.07
N MET A 25 8.91 0.06 -11.48
CA MET A 25 8.48 0.51 -12.80
C MET A 25 8.23 2.02 -12.80
N ASP A 26 7.63 2.54 -11.73
CA ASP A 26 7.37 3.97 -11.56
C ASP A 26 7.16 4.34 -10.09
N CYS A 27 7.40 5.61 -9.75
CA CYS A 27 7.10 6.20 -8.46
C CYS A 27 6.59 7.63 -8.67
N PHE A 28 5.42 7.95 -8.13
CA PHE A 28 4.84 9.28 -8.25
C PHE A 28 4.06 9.68 -7.02
N SER A 29 4.00 10.99 -6.77
CA SER A 29 3.30 11.58 -5.65
C SER A 29 2.30 12.65 -6.10
N TRP A 30 1.30 12.91 -5.25
CA TRP A 30 0.33 13.97 -5.46
C TRP A 30 -0.11 14.58 -4.14
N LYS A 31 -0.50 15.85 -4.19
CA LYS A 31 -1.08 16.56 -3.05
C LYS A 31 -2.57 16.80 -3.25
N GLY A 32 -3.27 16.92 -2.13
CA GLY A 32 -4.70 17.17 -2.09
C GLY A 32 -5.54 15.94 -2.44
N GLY A 33 -6.85 16.11 -2.26
CA GLY A 33 -7.83 15.02 -2.27
C GLY A 33 -7.95 14.39 -0.88
N ASP A 34 -9.17 14.03 -0.50
CA ASP A 34 -9.41 13.28 0.73
C ASP A 34 -8.89 11.84 0.60
N VAL A 35 -8.78 11.16 1.74
CA VAL A 35 -8.26 9.79 1.86
C VAL A 35 -8.98 8.80 0.91
N ILE A 36 -10.29 8.95 0.70
CA ILE A 36 -11.07 8.07 -0.18
C ILE A 36 -10.76 8.37 -1.64
N SER A 37 -10.69 9.65 -2.01
CA SER A 37 -10.33 10.04 -3.38
C SER A 37 -8.93 9.55 -3.78
N SER A 38 -7.98 9.58 -2.84
CA SER A 38 -6.62 9.06 -3.05
C SER A 38 -6.59 7.53 -3.13
N ALA A 39 -7.44 6.83 -2.36
CA ALA A 39 -7.62 5.39 -2.50
C ALA A 39 -8.20 5.01 -3.87
N ASP A 40 -9.25 5.68 -4.34
CA ASP A 40 -9.82 5.42 -5.67
C ASP A 40 -8.79 5.67 -6.78
N ARG A 41 -8.03 6.77 -6.68
CA ARG A 41 -6.91 7.03 -7.60
C ARG A 41 -5.90 5.90 -7.61
N THR A 42 -5.50 5.40 -6.45
CA THR A 42 -4.54 4.29 -6.36
C THR A 42 -5.10 3.00 -6.93
N ALA A 43 -6.38 2.70 -6.71
CA ALA A 43 -7.05 1.55 -7.32
C ALA A 43 -7.05 1.65 -8.84
N ASP A 44 -7.38 2.81 -9.40
CA ASP A 44 -7.36 3.04 -10.85
C ASP A 44 -5.94 2.85 -11.43
N GLU A 45 -4.91 3.39 -10.78
CA GLU A 45 -3.52 3.22 -11.22
C GLU A 45 -3.05 1.76 -11.11
N ALA A 46 -3.43 1.05 -10.04
CA ALA A 46 -3.13 -0.37 -9.90
C ALA A 46 -3.81 -1.22 -10.98
N ILE A 47 -5.07 -0.91 -11.33
CA ILE A 47 -5.79 -1.58 -12.42
C ILE A 47 -5.12 -1.31 -13.77
N LYS A 48 -4.76 -0.05 -14.07
CA LYS A 48 -4.05 0.32 -15.31
C LYS A 48 -2.70 -0.36 -15.43
N PHE A 49 -1.97 -0.47 -14.32
CA PHE A 49 -0.69 -1.17 -14.25
C PHE A 49 -0.82 -2.70 -14.26
N ALA A 50 -2.05 -3.23 -14.19
CA ALA A 50 -2.35 -4.66 -14.06
C ALA A 50 -1.66 -5.29 -12.83
N ALA A 51 -1.65 -4.58 -11.70
CA ALA A 51 -1.17 -5.11 -10.44
C ALA A 51 -2.10 -6.21 -9.90
N ASP A 52 -1.52 -7.22 -9.26
CA ASP A 52 -2.28 -8.23 -8.52
C ASP A 52 -2.76 -7.71 -7.16
N GLU A 53 -2.00 -6.80 -6.55
CA GLU A 53 -2.24 -6.31 -5.19
C GLU A 53 -1.81 -4.84 -4.99
N ILE A 54 -2.53 -4.17 -4.09
CA ILE A 54 -2.15 -2.91 -3.45
C ILE A 54 -1.69 -3.20 -2.03
N ILE A 55 -0.50 -2.72 -1.66
CA ILE A 55 -0.02 -2.69 -0.28
C ILE A 55 -0.02 -1.24 0.17
N PHE A 56 -0.79 -0.92 1.21
CA PHE A 56 -0.97 0.47 1.65
C PHE A 56 -0.66 0.65 3.14
N ASP A 57 -0.16 1.82 3.54
CA ASP A 57 -0.09 2.16 4.97
C ASP A 57 -1.50 2.21 5.55
N SER A 58 -1.77 1.32 6.52
CA SER A 58 -3.07 1.19 7.16
C SER A 58 -3.14 1.82 8.56
N ILE A 59 -2.08 2.52 8.98
CA ILE A 59 -2.02 3.26 10.24
C ILE A 59 -2.50 4.69 10.04
N GLY A 60 -3.07 5.28 11.10
CA GLY A 60 -3.48 6.68 11.10
C GLY A 60 -4.56 6.95 10.06
N VAL A 61 -4.26 7.86 9.12
CA VAL A 61 -5.19 8.27 8.05
C VAL A 61 -5.54 7.10 7.11
N GLY A 62 -4.64 6.11 6.97
CA GLY A 62 -4.83 4.91 6.15
C GLY A 62 -5.93 3.95 6.63
N ALA A 63 -6.41 4.09 7.87
CA ALA A 63 -7.52 3.27 8.37
C ALA A 63 -8.80 3.43 7.54
N GLY A 64 -9.05 4.64 7.02
CA GLY A 64 -10.17 4.93 6.12
C GLY A 64 -10.08 4.18 4.79
N VAL A 65 -8.87 4.06 4.25
CA VAL A 65 -8.57 3.33 3.00
C VAL A 65 -8.93 1.85 3.13
N LYS A 66 -8.60 1.22 4.27
CA LYS A 66 -8.92 -0.18 4.53
C LYS A 66 -10.42 -0.44 4.48
N ALA A 67 -11.21 0.38 5.15
CA ALA A 67 -12.67 0.25 5.17
C ALA A 67 -13.29 0.50 3.79
N HIS A 68 -12.67 1.36 2.99
CA HIS A 68 -13.07 1.62 1.61
C HIS A 68 -12.79 0.43 0.69
N TYR A 69 -11.55 -0.03 0.60
CA TYR A 69 -11.18 -1.17 -0.26
C TYR A 69 -11.90 -2.48 0.12
N ASN A 70 -12.16 -2.70 1.40
CA ASN A 70 -13.01 -3.82 1.83
C ASN A 70 -14.42 -3.76 1.20
N ARG A 71 -14.94 -2.59 0.87
CA ARG A 71 -16.25 -2.45 0.21
C ARG A 71 -16.16 -2.47 -1.31
N THR A 72 -15.10 -1.88 -1.88
CA THR A 72 -15.01 -1.65 -3.33
C THR A 72 -14.22 -2.71 -4.08
N LEU A 73 -13.25 -3.37 -3.45
CA LEU A 73 -12.34 -4.34 -4.10
C LEU A 73 -12.61 -5.80 -3.70
N GLN A 74 -13.50 -6.05 -2.74
CA GLN A 74 -13.73 -7.39 -2.14
C GLN A 74 -14.08 -8.51 -3.14
N GLN A 75 -14.68 -8.17 -4.29
CA GLN A 75 -15.08 -9.12 -5.34
C GLN A 75 -14.16 -9.07 -6.58
N GLY A 76 -13.14 -8.21 -6.56
CA GLY A 76 -12.23 -7.98 -7.66
C GLY A 76 -11.05 -8.96 -7.67
N LYS A 77 -10.30 -8.94 -8.78
CA LYS A 77 -9.01 -9.64 -8.88
C LYS A 77 -7.89 -8.91 -8.13
N LEU A 78 -8.03 -7.58 -7.98
CA LEU A 78 -7.09 -6.73 -7.29
C LEU A 78 -7.29 -6.85 -5.78
N GLN A 79 -6.28 -7.36 -5.07
CA GLN A 79 -6.28 -7.47 -3.62
C GLN A 79 -5.78 -6.18 -2.97
N ALA A 80 -6.27 -5.86 -1.78
CA ALA A 80 -5.75 -4.75 -0.98
C ALA A 80 -5.30 -5.25 0.39
N ILE A 81 -4.03 -5.01 0.73
CA ILE A 81 -3.37 -5.50 1.93
C ILE A 81 -2.89 -4.30 2.73
N GLY A 82 -3.41 -4.16 3.95
CA GLY A 82 -2.96 -3.10 4.86
C GLY A 82 -1.64 -3.47 5.53
N PHE A 83 -0.64 -2.60 5.38
CA PHE A 83 0.63 -2.67 6.08
C PHE A 83 0.52 -1.94 7.42
N ASN A 84 1.04 -2.54 8.49
CA ASN A 84 1.06 -1.95 9.83
C ASN A 84 2.50 -1.98 10.39
N ALA A 85 3.23 -0.89 10.15
CA ALA A 85 4.57 -0.66 10.66
C ALA A 85 4.70 -0.59 12.19
N SER A 86 3.60 -0.36 12.93
CA SER A 86 3.60 -0.33 14.40
C SER A 86 3.41 -1.71 15.04
N GLY A 87 3.11 -2.73 14.23
CA GLY A 87 3.01 -4.11 14.67
C GLY A 87 4.38 -4.77 14.90
N ALA A 88 4.35 -6.00 15.39
CA ALA A 88 5.55 -6.84 15.42
C ALA A 88 6.05 -7.12 13.99
N VAL A 89 7.36 -7.37 13.85
CA VAL A 89 7.94 -7.81 12.58
C VAL A 89 7.23 -9.07 12.06
N GLU A 90 7.09 -9.18 10.75
CA GLU A 90 6.50 -10.38 10.16
C GLU A 90 7.43 -11.58 10.42
N TYR A 91 6.90 -12.63 11.05
CA TYR A 91 7.65 -13.83 11.48
C TYR A 91 8.80 -13.55 12.47
N PRO A 92 8.50 -13.07 13.69
CA PRO A 92 9.53 -12.69 14.66
C PRO A 92 10.40 -13.86 15.12
N GLU A 93 9.89 -15.09 15.01
CA GLU A 93 10.58 -16.31 15.43
C GLU A 93 11.50 -16.90 14.34
N ARG A 94 11.51 -16.33 13.12
CA ARG A 94 12.40 -16.84 12.06
C ARG A 94 13.85 -16.39 12.30
N GLU A 95 14.79 -17.28 12.02
CA GLU A 95 16.21 -16.94 12.04
C GLU A 95 16.48 -15.83 11.01
N TYR A 96 16.99 -14.69 11.50
CA TYR A 96 17.18 -13.47 10.69
C TYR A 96 18.14 -13.65 9.51
N SER A 97 19.18 -14.48 9.69
CA SER A 97 20.13 -14.84 8.63
C SER A 97 20.73 -16.21 8.92
N LEU A 98 20.71 -17.11 7.94
CA LEU A 98 21.35 -18.43 8.03
C LEU A 98 22.79 -18.30 8.55
N GLY A 99 23.05 -18.78 9.77
CA GLY A 99 24.39 -19.18 10.19
C GLY A 99 25.36 -18.10 10.65
N LYS A 100 24.92 -16.96 11.23
CA LYS A 100 25.87 -16.13 12.01
C LYS A 100 26.14 -16.75 13.38
N LYS A 101 27.12 -17.66 13.45
CA LYS A 101 27.78 -17.99 14.72
C LYS A 101 28.50 -16.71 15.21
N LYS A 102 28.24 -16.36 16.48
CA LYS A 102 29.01 -15.34 17.21
C LYS A 102 30.48 -15.72 17.27
#